data_AF-A0A7D5NHH7-F1
#
_entry.id   AF-A0A7D5NHH7-F1
#
_cell.length_a   1.000
_cell.length_b   1.000
_cell.length_c   1.000
_cell.angle_alpha   90.00
_cell.angle_beta   90.00
_cell.angle_gamma   90.00
#
_symmetry.space_group_name_H-M   'P 1'
#
loop_
_entity.id
_entity.type
_entity.pdbx_description
1 polymer ?
#
loop_
_entity_poly.entity_id
_entity_poly.type
_entity_poly.pdbx_seq_one_letter_code
_entity_poly.pdbx_strand_id
1 'polypeptide(L)'
;MTHSEVIQSVSNWFKLKPDVEIVTRFSYSFPVPDIQIQYTDGTILQIECKPSNATRREYLTGLGQTIAFYRHSDKAYLALPSKEFSSMEDFLWPNFVGIILVDGSNVAVFRDPVKPKGIKPKIEKIKRGYAYYRDLKINEIYSVLLELKDSSYTVQNDPKKVDDVIWNGLQKIRNWKSSPKSNVLNTKLLLRDLKLFDFSMFQVTEIGKELLAMDVGDSEKLKAFFRKQFLIDGNYIDIIGIIQELNDEYDWFESTNFFVDLLSKKILQEKLATQRTNVKRDLTDIIRIFKELEIISSWKRFNNKNGKYFILWKNILNLIKFR
;
A
#
# COMPACT_ATOMS: atom_id res chain seq x y z
N MET A 1 -3.08 -20.36 12.03
CA MET A 1 -3.01 -19.37 10.94
C MET A 1 -2.27 -18.14 11.43
N THR A 2 -1.24 -17.72 10.72
CA THR A 2 -0.53 -16.45 10.95
C THR A 2 -1.41 -15.28 10.51
N HIS A 3 -1.04 -14.05 10.90
CA HIS A 3 -1.79 -12.84 10.51
C HIS A 3 -1.77 -12.65 8.99
N SER A 4 -0.60 -12.84 8.38
CA SER A 4 -0.40 -12.80 6.93
C SER A 4 -1.26 -13.83 6.17
N GLU A 5 -1.41 -15.05 6.70
CA GLU A 5 -2.27 -16.08 6.10
C GLU A 5 -3.75 -15.68 6.11
N VAL A 6 -4.23 -15.07 7.20
CA VAL A 6 -5.61 -14.57 7.29
C VAL A 6 -5.83 -13.42 6.29
N ILE A 7 -4.91 -12.45 6.25
CA ILE A 7 -4.95 -11.34 5.28
C ILE A 7 -4.98 -11.88 3.85
N GLN A 8 -4.12 -12.87 3.53
CA GLN A 8 -4.03 -13.45 2.20
C GLN A 8 -5.33 -14.14 1.79
N SER A 9 -5.89 -14.96 2.68
CA SER A 9 -7.10 -15.73 2.43
C SER A 9 -8.30 -14.81 2.18
N VAL A 10 -8.49 -13.80 3.04
CA VAL A 10 -9.57 -12.82 2.90
C VAL A 10 -9.41 -11.98 1.64
N SER A 11 -8.20 -11.50 1.35
CA SER A 11 -7.94 -10.72 0.13
C SER A 11 -8.28 -11.52 -1.13
N ASN A 12 -7.81 -12.77 -1.22
CA ASN A 12 -8.06 -13.63 -2.37
C ASN A 12 -9.56 -13.91 -2.55
N TRP A 13 -10.27 -14.16 -1.46
CA TRP A 13 -11.71 -14.36 -1.49
C TRP A 13 -12.45 -13.14 -2.07
N PHE A 14 -12.09 -11.91 -1.68
CA PHE A 14 -12.66 -10.70 -2.27
C PHE A 14 -12.25 -10.48 -3.72
N LYS A 15 -11.01 -10.80 -4.10
CA LYS A 15 -10.55 -10.68 -5.50
C LYS A 15 -11.41 -11.52 -6.46
N LEU A 16 -11.91 -12.67 -6.02
CA LEU A 16 -12.76 -13.55 -6.83
C LEU A 16 -14.20 -13.04 -7.05
N LYS A 17 -14.67 -12.04 -6.27
CA LYS A 17 -16.05 -11.54 -6.36
C LYS A 17 -16.24 -10.59 -7.55
N PRO A 18 -17.23 -10.77 -8.44
CA PRO A 18 -17.35 -9.96 -9.67
C PRO A 18 -17.65 -8.47 -9.44
N ASP A 19 -18.29 -8.13 -8.32
CA ASP A 19 -18.70 -6.77 -7.92
C ASP A 19 -17.61 -5.99 -7.17
N VAL A 20 -16.47 -6.63 -6.86
CA VAL A 20 -15.31 -5.96 -6.26
C VAL A 20 -14.47 -5.29 -7.35
N GLU A 21 -14.23 -3.98 -7.23
CA GLU A 21 -13.41 -3.20 -8.14
C GLU A 21 -11.92 -3.21 -7.73
N ILE A 22 -11.64 -3.07 -6.43
CA ILE A 22 -10.26 -3.02 -5.91
C ILE A 22 -10.15 -3.74 -4.56
N VAL A 23 -9.01 -4.39 -4.35
CA VAL A 23 -8.59 -4.97 -3.07
C VAL A 23 -7.23 -4.38 -2.73
N THR A 24 -7.12 -3.71 -1.59
CA THR A 24 -5.88 -3.10 -1.14
C THR A 24 -5.52 -3.57 0.27
N ARG A 25 -4.24 -3.89 0.48
CA ARG A 25 -3.63 -4.07 1.81
C ARG A 25 -2.89 -2.83 2.27
N PHE A 26 -3.14 -1.74 1.57
CA PHE A 26 -2.52 -0.45 1.72
C PHE A 26 -3.61 0.58 2.04
N SER A 27 -3.42 1.31 3.14
CA SER A 27 -4.24 2.45 3.51
C SER A 27 -3.38 3.49 4.24
N TYR A 28 -3.75 4.75 4.06
CA TYR A 28 -3.04 5.91 4.59
C TYR A 28 -3.86 6.70 5.62
N SER A 29 -5.07 6.23 5.96
CA SER A 29 -5.93 6.87 6.96
C SER A 29 -5.85 6.09 8.27
N PHE A 30 -5.69 6.79 9.39
CA PHE A 30 -5.80 6.19 10.72
C PHE A 30 -7.28 6.03 11.13
N PRO A 31 -7.68 4.89 11.73
CA PRO A 31 -6.87 3.68 11.91
C PRO A 31 -6.66 2.95 10.58
N VAL A 32 -5.46 2.38 10.42
CA VAL A 32 -5.06 1.70 9.17
C VAL A 32 -5.65 0.28 9.17
N PRO A 33 -6.57 -0.06 8.26
CA PRO A 33 -7.05 -1.43 8.12
C PRO A 33 -6.00 -2.35 7.52
N ASP A 34 -6.11 -3.64 7.82
CA ASP A 34 -5.31 -4.67 7.15
C ASP A 34 -5.72 -4.84 5.68
N ILE A 35 -7.01 -4.70 5.39
CA ILE A 35 -7.56 -4.78 4.03
C ILE A 35 -8.63 -3.70 3.85
N GLN A 36 -8.62 -3.04 2.70
CA GLN A 36 -9.71 -2.20 2.23
C GLN A 36 -10.19 -2.66 0.85
N ILE A 37 -11.51 -2.67 0.67
CA ILE A 37 -12.21 -3.13 -0.53
C ILE A 37 -13.05 -1.98 -1.06
N GLN A 38 -13.07 -1.78 -2.37
CA GLN A 38 -14.04 -0.92 -3.05
C GLN A 38 -14.86 -1.77 -4.01
N TYR A 39 -16.17 -1.67 -3.89
CA TYR A 39 -17.11 -2.29 -4.82
C TYR A 39 -17.38 -1.37 -6.02
N THR A 40 -17.93 -1.93 -7.10
CA THR A 40 -18.27 -1.20 -8.32
C THR A 40 -19.31 -0.09 -8.12
N ASP A 41 -20.17 -0.23 -7.11
CA ASP A 41 -21.15 0.80 -6.72
C ASP A 41 -20.52 1.96 -5.91
N GLY A 42 -19.23 1.84 -5.58
CA GLY A 42 -18.47 2.80 -4.77
C GLY A 42 -18.52 2.54 -3.27
N THR A 43 -19.21 1.50 -2.80
CA THR A 43 -19.21 1.07 -1.40
C THR A 43 -17.78 0.74 -0.96
N ILE A 44 -17.37 1.27 0.20
CA ILE A 44 -16.05 0.97 0.78
C ILE A 44 -16.20 0.10 2.02
N LEU A 45 -15.36 -0.94 2.09
CA LEU A 45 -15.30 -1.86 3.20
C LEU A 45 -13.88 -1.93 3.75
N GLN A 46 -13.74 -1.97 5.07
CA GLN A 46 -12.46 -2.09 5.76
C GLN A 46 -12.46 -3.30 6.70
N ILE A 47 -11.34 -3.99 6.78
CA ILE A 47 -11.21 -5.27 7.49
C ILE A 47 -9.99 -5.21 8.41
N GLU A 48 -10.19 -5.59 9.66
CA GLU A 48 -9.13 -5.96 10.60
C GLU A 48 -9.00 -7.48 10.58
N CYS A 49 -7.79 -8.01 10.45
CA CYS A 49 -7.51 -9.44 10.51
C CYS A 49 -6.81 -9.77 11.83
N LYS A 50 -7.17 -10.88 12.47
CA LYS A 50 -6.43 -11.38 13.65
C LYS A 50 -5.91 -12.79 13.41
N PRO A 51 -4.70 -13.13 13.90
CA PRO A 51 -4.15 -14.47 13.74
C PRO A 51 -4.84 -15.49 14.65
N SER A 52 -4.47 -16.76 14.50
CA SER A 52 -4.71 -17.78 15.51
C SER A 52 -3.91 -17.50 16.78
N ASN A 53 -4.42 -17.93 17.93
CA ASN A 53 -3.77 -17.79 19.23
C ASN A 53 -3.49 -16.33 19.65
N ALA A 54 -4.15 -15.35 19.03
CA ALA A 54 -4.10 -13.98 19.52
C ALA A 54 -4.70 -13.95 20.94
N THR A 55 -4.20 -13.06 21.79
CA THR A 55 -4.74 -12.90 23.14
C THR A 55 -6.16 -12.32 23.06
N ARG A 56 -6.99 -12.58 24.07
CA ARG A 56 -8.32 -11.94 24.18
C ARG A 56 -8.24 -10.42 24.07
N ARG A 57 -7.18 -9.81 24.61
CA ARG A 57 -6.90 -8.37 24.52
C ARG A 57 -6.69 -7.93 23.06
N GLU A 58 -5.97 -8.70 22.27
CA GLU A 58 -5.74 -8.39 20.85
C GLU A 58 -7.03 -8.48 20.04
N TYR A 59 -7.89 -9.46 20.30
CA TYR A 59 -9.21 -9.54 19.66
C TYR A 59 -10.10 -8.35 20.03
N LEU A 60 -10.15 -7.96 21.31
CA LEU A 60 -10.90 -6.77 21.76
C LEU A 60 -10.35 -5.48 21.15
N THR A 61 -9.02 -5.38 21.02
CA THR A 61 -8.37 -4.26 20.34
C THR A 61 -8.75 -4.23 18.87
N GLY A 62 -8.75 -5.40 18.20
CA GLY A 62 -9.21 -5.57 16.83
C GLY A 62 -10.66 -5.15 16.62
N LEU A 63 -11.54 -5.52 17.56
CA LEU A 63 -12.92 -5.06 17.56
C LEU A 63 -12.99 -3.53 17.65
N GLY A 64 -12.25 -2.92 18.57
CA GLY A 64 -12.18 -1.45 18.69
C GLY A 64 -11.69 -0.76 17.41
N GLN A 65 -10.64 -1.29 16.78
CA GLN A 65 -10.14 -0.81 15.48
C GLN A 65 -11.21 -0.93 14.39
N THR A 66 -11.90 -2.07 14.34
CA THR A 66 -12.97 -2.34 13.38
C THR A 66 -14.12 -1.35 13.53
N ILE A 67 -14.51 -1.02 14.76
CA ILE A 67 -15.55 0.00 15.02
C ILE A 67 -15.10 1.37 14.49
N ALA A 68 -13.84 1.73 14.69
CA ALA A 68 -13.30 3.02 14.26
C ALA A 68 -13.22 3.16 12.71
N PHE A 69 -13.14 2.06 11.96
CA PHE A 69 -13.18 2.08 10.48
C PHE A 69 -14.45 2.71 9.90
N TYR A 70 -15.56 2.77 10.63
CA TYR A 70 -16.77 3.48 10.18
C TYR A 70 -16.59 4.97 9.95
N ARG A 71 -15.45 5.56 10.37
CA ARG A 71 -15.07 6.93 9.99
C ARG A 71 -14.69 7.05 8.52
N HIS A 72 -14.31 5.97 7.86
CA HIS A 72 -13.76 5.95 6.50
C HIS A 72 -14.38 4.90 5.57
N SER A 73 -15.30 4.07 6.07
CA SER A 73 -15.93 2.98 5.33
C SER A 73 -17.44 2.91 5.55
N ASP A 74 -18.13 2.22 4.63
CA ASP A 74 -19.54 1.90 4.72
C ASP A 74 -19.80 0.63 5.53
N LYS A 75 -18.83 -0.30 5.49
CA LYS A 75 -18.86 -1.59 6.18
C LYS A 75 -17.52 -1.85 6.86
N ALA A 76 -17.56 -2.37 8.07
CA ALA A 76 -16.36 -2.79 8.78
C ALA A 76 -16.46 -4.24 9.24
N TYR A 77 -15.39 -4.99 9.06
CA TYR A 77 -15.30 -6.41 9.36
C TYR A 77 -14.12 -6.74 10.26
N LEU A 78 -14.33 -7.68 11.17
CA LEU A 78 -13.28 -8.39 11.87
C LEU A 78 -13.18 -9.80 11.27
N ALA A 79 -12.01 -10.12 10.71
CA ALA A 79 -11.70 -11.44 10.19
C ALA A 79 -10.83 -12.21 11.20
N LEU A 80 -11.23 -13.44 11.51
CA LEU A 80 -10.51 -14.30 12.45
C LEU A 80 -10.62 -15.78 12.06
N PRO A 81 -9.70 -16.64 12.52
CA PRO A 81 -9.80 -18.07 12.26
C PRO A 81 -11.03 -18.68 12.92
N SER A 82 -11.72 -19.57 12.22
CA SER A 82 -13.00 -20.17 12.66
C SER A 82 -12.88 -20.83 14.04
N LYS A 83 -11.74 -21.48 14.33
CA LYS A 83 -11.47 -22.15 15.62
C LYS A 83 -11.47 -21.22 16.84
N GLU A 84 -11.21 -19.92 16.64
CA GLU A 84 -11.12 -18.93 17.72
C GLU A 84 -12.49 -18.34 18.05
N PHE A 85 -13.44 -18.41 17.12
CA PHE A 85 -14.72 -17.72 17.19
C PHE A 85 -15.54 -18.13 18.41
N SER A 86 -15.69 -19.43 18.69
CA SER A 86 -16.48 -19.94 19.83
C SER A 86 -15.99 -19.42 21.18
N SER A 87 -14.69 -19.12 21.31
CA SER A 87 -14.12 -18.59 22.55
C SER A 87 -14.29 -17.07 22.71
N MET A 88 -14.65 -16.39 21.63
CA MET A 88 -14.74 -14.93 21.52
C MET A 88 -16.17 -14.42 21.26
N GLU A 89 -17.11 -15.31 20.95
CA GLU A 89 -18.47 -14.98 20.50
C GLU A 89 -19.17 -13.96 21.41
N ASP A 90 -19.11 -14.17 22.73
CA ASP A 90 -19.71 -13.28 23.74
C ASP A 90 -19.19 -11.85 23.68
N PHE A 91 -17.93 -11.66 23.26
CA PHE A 91 -17.29 -10.35 23.14
C PHE A 91 -17.54 -9.69 21.78
N LEU A 92 -17.87 -10.48 20.76
CA LEU A 92 -18.14 -10.03 19.39
C LEU A 92 -19.63 -9.70 19.18
N TRP A 93 -20.33 -9.31 20.26
CA TRP A 93 -21.75 -8.96 20.27
C TRP A 93 -22.17 -7.76 19.40
N PRO A 94 -21.34 -6.74 19.07
CA PRO A 94 -21.81 -5.59 18.29
C PRO A 94 -22.25 -5.99 16.88
N ASN A 95 -23.56 -5.97 16.60
CA ASN A 95 -24.14 -6.36 15.30
C ASN A 95 -23.77 -5.41 14.15
N PHE A 96 -23.29 -4.22 14.46
CA PHE A 96 -22.77 -3.27 13.49
C PHE A 96 -21.33 -3.59 13.07
N VAL A 97 -20.68 -4.62 13.62
CA VAL A 97 -19.40 -5.15 13.11
C VAL A 97 -19.65 -6.48 12.41
N GLY A 98 -19.20 -6.58 11.16
CA GLY A 98 -19.25 -7.81 10.38
C GLY A 98 -18.20 -8.80 10.86
N ILE A 99 -18.49 -10.10 10.78
CA ILE A 99 -17.57 -11.17 11.16
C ILE A 99 -17.29 -12.04 9.94
N ILE A 100 -16.01 -12.17 9.61
CA ILE A 100 -15.51 -13.13 8.62
C ILE A 100 -14.75 -14.23 9.37
N LEU A 101 -15.12 -15.48 9.07
CA LEU A 101 -14.45 -16.66 9.59
C LEU A 101 -13.56 -17.26 8.52
N VAL A 102 -12.34 -17.62 8.92
CA VAL A 102 -11.31 -18.14 8.02
C VAL A 102 -10.85 -19.52 8.49
N ASP A 103 -10.83 -20.48 7.59
CA ASP A 103 -10.28 -21.81 7.82
C ASP A 103 -9.43 -22.25 6.62
N GLY A 104 -8.12 -22.03 6.73
CA GLY A 104 -7.22 -22.14 5.59
C GLY A 104 -7.65 -21.19 4.47
N SER A 105 -7.90 -21.73 3.28
CA SER A 105 -8.40 -20.96 2.13
C SER A 105 -9.92 -20.75 2.14
N ASN A 106 -10.66 -21.40 3.05
CA ASN A 106 -12.10 -21.24 3.15
C ASN A 106 -12.42 -19.97 3.93
N VAL A 107 -13.19 -19.07 3.31
CA VAL A 107 -13.57 -17.77 3.88
C VAL A 107 -15.09 -17.65 3.83
N ALA A 108 -15.70 -17.45 4.98
CA ALA A 108 -17.15 -17.32 5.11
C ALA A 108 -17.53 -16.07 5.89
N VAL A 109 -18.57 -15.37 5.44
CA VAL A 109 -19.18 -14.29 6.22
C VAL A 109 -20.14 -14.94 7.21
N PHE A 110 -19.80 -14.86 8.50
CA PHE A 110 -20.68 -15.33 9.57
C PHE A 110 -21.77 -14.31 9.87
N ARG A 111 -21.41 -13.01 9.82
CA ARG A 111 -22.34 -11.91 10.07
C ARG A 111 -22.00 -10.72 9.18
N ASP A 112 -22.98 -10.21 8.45
CA ASP A 112 -22.89 -8.92 7.77
C ASP A 112 -23.06 -7.76 8.76
N PRO A 113 -22.33 -6.65 8.60
CA PRO A 113 -22.48 -5.48 9.45
C PRO A 113 -23.75 -4.69 9.14
N VAL A 114 -24.42 -4.23 10.19
CA VAL A 114 -25.45 -3.19 10.09
C VAL A 114 -24.84 -1.82 10.35
N LYS A 115 -24.73 -0.94 9.35
CA LYS A 115 -24.10 0.37 9.50
C LYS A 115 -24.73 1.16 10.66
N PRO A 116 -23.94 1.65 11.63
CA PRO A 116 -24.48 2.38 12.78
C PRO A 116 -25.09 3.72 12.36
N LYS A 117 -26.23 4.08 12.94
CA LYS A 117 -26.90 5.36 12.70
C LYS A 117 -26.04 6.51 13.23
N GLY A 118 -26.03 7.64 12.51
CA GLY A 118 -25.37 8.88 12.94
C GLY A 118 -23.89 9.01 12.57
N ILE A 119 -23.24 7.96 12.06
CA ILE A 119 -21.87 8.07 11.56
C ILE A 119 -21.88 8.51 10.09
N LYS A 120 -21.33 9.69 9.81
CA LYS A 120 -21.06 10.19 8.46
C LYS A 120 -19.60 9.89 8.09
N PRO A 121 -19.33 8.85 7.29
CA PRO A 121 -17.96 8.52 6.94
C PRO A 121 -17.36 9.56 5.99
N LYS A 122 -16.07 9.88 6.18
CA LYS A 122 -15.26 10.62 5.22
C LYS A 122 -14.57 9.60 4.32
N ILE A 123 -15.32 9.16 3.30
CA ILE A 123 -14.90 8.12 2.37
C ILE A 123 -14.00 8.72 1.30
N GLU A 124 -12.77 8.23 1.20
CA GLU A 124 -11.88 8.53 0.09
C GLU A 124 -11.84 7.35 -0.88
N LYS A 125 -12.16 7.60 -2.15
CA LYS A 125 -12.10 6.58 -3.20
C LYS A 125 -10.65 6.18 -3.46
N ILE A 126 -10.41 4.89 -3.52
CA ILE A 126 -9.09 4.35 -3.84
C ILE A 126 -9.00 4.13 -5.35
N LYS A 127 -7.85 4.48 -5.92
CA LYS A 127 -7.54 4.19 -7.33
C LYS A 127 -6.52 3.05 -7.50
N ARG A 128 -5.70 2.82 -6.46
CA ARG A 128 -4.56 1.89 -6.46
C ARG A 128 -4.51 1.13 -5.14
N GLY A 129 -4.22 -0.16 -5.22
CA GLY A 129 -3.91 -1.03 -4.08
C GLY A 129 -2.42 -1.06 -3.74
N TYR A 130 -1.67 -0.07 -4.24
CA TYR A 130 -0.24 0.10 -4.06
C TYR A 130 0.09 1.61 -3.97
N ALA A 131 1.19 1.95 -3.30
CA ALA A 131 1.62 3.32 -3.08
C ALA A 131 1.85 4.07 -4.40
N TYR A 132 1.50 5.34 -4.43
CA TYR A 132 1.78 6.21 -5.56
C TYR A 132 3.28 6.58 -5.61
N TYR A 133 3.91 6.36 -6.76
CA TYR A 133 5.28 6.84 -7.00
C TYR A 133 5.42 7.31 -8.45
N ARG A 134 5.80 8.57 -8.59
CA ARG A 134 6.13 9.17 -9.89
C ARG A 134 7.19 10.24 -9.75
N ASP A 135 7.96 10.40 -10.81
CA ASP A 135 8.78 11.57 -11.11
C ASP A 135 9.86 11.95 -10.07
N LEU A 136 10.07 11.24 -8.95
CA LEU A 136 11.11 11.52 -7.96
C LEU A 136 12.12 10.39 -7.83
N LYS A 137 13.40 10.69 -7.68
CA LYS A 137 14.45 9.73 -7.30
C LYS A 137 14.51 9.59 -5.78
N ILE A 138 15.12 8.51 -5.29
CA ILE A 138 15.20 8.20 -3.86
C ILE A 138 15.82 9.36 -3.06
N ASN A 139 16.95 9.88 -3.53
CA ASN A 139 17.68 10.97 -2.86
C ASN A 139 16.85 12.26 -2.78
N GLU A 140 15.97 12.50 -3.75
CA GLU A 140 15.13 13.70 -3.79
C GLU A 140 13.98 13.61 -2.78
N ILE A 141 13.51 12.39 -2.45
CA ILE A 141 12.53 12.16 -1.38
C ILE A 141 13.12 12.64 -0.05
N TYR A 142 14.37 12.24 0.25
CA TYR A 142 15.07 12.65 1.47
C TYR A 142 15.17 14.19 1.55
N SER A 143 15.63 14.83 0.49
CA SER A 143 15.81 16.29 0.47
C SER A 143 14.50 17.05 0.68
N VAL A 144 13.40 16.63 0.05
CA VAL A 144 12.09 17.27 0.28
C VAL A 144 11.60 17.05 1.71
N LEU A 145 11.80 15.85 2.26
CA LEU A 145 11.39 15.55 3.63
C LEU A 145 12.18 16.37 4.66
N LEU A 146 13.46 16.63 4.40
CA LEU A 146 14.30 17.48 5.24
C LEU A 146 13.78 18.92 5.28
N GLU A 147 13.45 19.50 4.11
CA GLU A 147 12.86 20.84 4.01
C GLU A 147 11.53 20.95 4.77
N LEU A 148 10.71 19.88 4.72
CA LEU A 148 9.45 19.79 5.48
C LEU A 148 9.68 19.70 6.99
N LYS A 149 10.71 18.99 7.45
CA LYS A 149 11.10 18.94 8.87
C LYS A 149 11.50 20.31 9.37
N ASP A 150 12.38 21.01 8.65
CA ASP A 150 12.92 22.30 9.07
C ASP A 150 11.84 23.39 9.05
N SER A 151 10.80 23.20 8.23
CA SER A 151 9.64 24.09 8.12
C SER A 151 8.47 23.68 9.01
N SER A 152 8.57 22.62 9.83
CA SER A 152 7.42 22.06 10.56
C SER A 152 6.78 23.06 11.52
N TYR A 153 7.54 24.01 12.05
CA TYR A 153 7.04 25.06 12.93
C TYR A 153 6.27 26.17 12.18
N THR A 154 6.67 26.49 10.93
CA THR A 154 6.09 27.58 10.14
C THR A 154 4.89 27.16 9.29
N VAL A 155 4.73 25.85 9.08
CA VAL A 155 3.69 25.23 8.25
C VAL A 155 2.45 24.82 9.06
N GLN A 156 2.49 24.93 10.40
CA GLN A 156 1.36 24.55 11.27
C GLN A 156 0.05 25.16 10.77
N ASN A 157 -0.90 24.27 10.45
CA ASN A 157 -2.28 24.56 10.08
C ASN A 157 -2.50 25.26 8.71
N ASP A 158 -1.51 25.31 7.80
CA ASP A 158 -1.72 25.83 6.44
C ASP A 158 -1.28 24.85 5.34
N PRO A 159 -2.23 24.15 4.68
CA PRO A 159 -1.96 23.28 3.56
C PRO A 159 -1.19 23.93 2.40
N LYS A 160 -1.35 25.24 2.17
CA LYS A 160 -0.65 25.93 1.07
C LYS A 160 0.84 26.07 1.37
N LYS A 161 1.20 26.32 2.63
CA LYS A 161 2.61 26.40 3.03
C LYS A 161 3.33 25.07 2.85
N VAL A 162 2.64 23.94 3.07
CA VAL A 162 3.20 22.61 2.77
C VAL A 162 3.55 22.50 1.28
N ASP A 163 2.63 22.93 0.42
CA ASP A 163 2.81 22.89 -1.04
C ASP A 163 3.99 23.76 -1.47
N ASP A 164 4.15 24.94 -0.87
CA ASP A 164 5.26 25.87 -1.12
C ASP A 164 6.59 25.28 -0.65
N VAL A 165 6.65 24.65 0.52
CA VAL A 165 7.87 24.00 1.02
C VAL A 165 8.29 22.84 0.11
N ILE A 166 7.34 21.98 -0.29
CA ILE A 166 7.61 20.91 -1.25
C ILE A 166 8.14 21.51 -2.56
N TRP A 167 7.50 22.56 -3.07
CA TRP A 167 7.91 23.19 -4.31
C TRP A 167 9.33 23.77 -4.22
N ASN A 168 9.63 24.52 -3.16
CA ASN A 168 10.95 25.11 -2.94
C ASN A 168 12.03 24.04 -2.82
N GLY A 169 11.76 22.93 -2.13
CA GLY A 169 12.66 21.77 -2.07
C GLY A 169 12.93 21.20 -3.46
N LEU A 170 11.90 20.98 -4.28
CA LEU A 170 12.06 20.50 -5.65
C LEU A 170 12.86 21.47 -6.53
N GLN A 171 12.68 22.78 -6.38
CA GLN A 171 13.46 23.79 -7.11
C GLN A 171 14.95 23.73 -6.77
N LYS A 172 15.28 23.62 -5.48
CA LYS A 172 16.68 23.49 -5.03
C LYS A 172 17.36 22.25 -5.62
N ILE A 173 16.64 21.15 -5.71
CA ILE A 173 17.17 19.86 -6.19
C ILE A 173 17.31 19.83 -7.72
N ARG A 174 16.31 20.35 -8.45
CA ARG A 174 16.19 20.15 -9.91
C ARG A 174 16.39 21.40 -10.76
N ASN A 175 16.64 22.55 -10.12
CA ASN A 175 16.76 23.85 -10.77
C ASN A 175 15.57 24.19 -11.69
N TRP A 176 14.37 23.81 -11.27
CA TRP A 176 13.15 24.06 -12.05
C TRP A 176 12.68 25.51 -11.91
N LYS A 177 12.37 26.13 -13.06
CA LYS A 177 11.98 27.55 -13.14
C LYS A 177 10.48 27.81 -12.95
N SER A 178 9.64 26.78 -13.09
CA SER A 178 8.18 26.92 -12.94
C SER A 178 7.60 25.67 -12.29
N SER A 179 6.55 25.84 -11.47
CA SER A 179 5.89 24.76 -10.73
C SER A 179 4.84 24.06 -11.57
N PRO A 180 5.04 22.78 -11.93
CA PRO A 180 3.92 21.96 -12.31
C PRO A 180 3.20 21.61 -11.00
N LYS A 181 1.97 22.09 -10.81
CA LYS A 181 1.09 21.66 -9.70
C LYS A 181 1.05 20.13 -9.56
N SER A 182 1.24 19.42 -10.68
CA SER A 182 1.37 17.97 -10.73
C SER A 182 2.54 17.41 -9.93
N ASN A 183 3.69 18.10 -9.89
CA ASN A 183 4.88 17.59 -9.19
C ASN A 183 4.72 17.69 -7.68
N VAL A 184 4.20 18.82 -7.18
CA VAL A 184 3.85 18.96 -5.76
C VAL A 184 2.84 17.90 -5.36
N LEU A 185 1.77 17.72 -6.15
CA LEU A 185 0.78 16.66 -5.89
C LEU A 185 1.41 15.27 -5.87
N ASN A 186 2.26 14.95 -6.85
CA ASN A 186 2.93 13.65 -6.94
C ASN A 186 3.79 13.37 -5.70
N THR A 187 4.55 14.38 -5.25
CA THR A 187 5.36 14.30 -4.04
C THR A 187 4.49 14.12 -2.79
N LYS A 188 3.37 14.85 -2.66
CA LYS A 188 2.45 14.69 -1.52
C LYS A 188 1.89 13.28 -1.43
N LEU A 189 1.43 12.76 -2.57
CA LEU A 189 0.89 11.40 -2.64
C LEU A 189 1.97 10.37 -2.26
N LEU A 190 3.18 10.53 -2.77
CA LEU A 190 4.31 9.65 -2.42
C LEU A 190 4.65 9.70 -0.92
N LEU A 191 4.84 10.89 -0.35
CA LEU A 191 5.22 11.05 1.06
C LEU A 191 4.12 10.52 2.00
N ARG A 192 2.85 10.73 1.64
CA ARG A 192 1.71 10.18 2.37
C ARG A 192 1.68 8.66 2.28
N ASP A 193 1.83 8.12 1.07
CA ASP A 193 1.68 6.68 0.83
C ASP A 193 2.85 5.87 1.41
N LEU A 194 4.06 6.45 1.46
CA LEU A 194 5.19 5.88 2.20
C LEU A 194 5.19 6.22 3.69
N LYS A 195 4.11 6.84 4.20
CA LYS A 195 3.95 7.24 5.60
C LYS A 195 5.12 8.07 6.13
N LEU A 196 5.76 8.88 5.29
CA LEU A 196 6.90 9.73 5.66
C LEU A 196 6.44 11.07 6.27
N PHE A 197 5.26 11.54 5.87
CA PHE A 197 4.70 12.80 6.34
C PHE A 197 3.19 12.67 6.58
N ASP A 198 2.73 13.15 7.74
CA ASP A 198 1.32 13.22 8.09
C ASP A 198 0.77 14.59 7.70
N PHE A 199 -0.01 14.62 6.62
CA PHE A 199 -0.65 15.85 6.12
C PHE A 199 -1.87 16.30 6.94
N SER A 200 -2.37 15.47 7.87
CA SER A 200 -3.42 15.86 8.80
C SER A 200 -2.87 16.59 10.02
N MET A 201 -1.68 16.17 10.47
CA MET A 201 -0.97 16.76 11.60
C MET A 201 0.13 17.74 11.19
N PHE A 202 0.39 17.89 9.89
CA PHE A 202 1.44 18.75 9.32
C PHE A 202 2.83 18.45 9.89
N GLN A 203 3.16 17.17 10.09
CA GLN A 203 4.41 16.75 10.71
C GLN A 203 5.04 15.54 10.03
N VAL A 204 6.37 15.45 10.14
CA VAL A 204 7.12 14.24 9.78
C VAL A 204 6.76 13.12 10.74
N THR A 205 6.45 11.95 10.21
CA THR A 205 6.11 10.76 11.01
C THR A 205 7.36 10.15 11.65
N GLU A 206 7.19 9.14 12.52
CA GLU A 206 8.34 8.38 13.04
C GLU A 206 9.15 7.70 11.91
N ILE A 207 8.48 7.13 10.91
CA ILE A 207 9.14 6.53 9.73
C ILE A 207 9.92 7.60 8.95
N GLY A 208 9.37 8.80 8.81
CA GLY A 208 10.07 9.92 8.20
C GLY A 208 11.29 10.39 9.01
N LYS A 209 11.18 10.40 10.34
CA LYS A 209 12.31 10.73 11.24
C LYS A 209 13.41 9.67 11.17
N GLU A 210 13.04 8.39 11.07
CA GLU A 210 13.99 7.30 10.83
C GLU A 210 14.80 7.54 9.57
N LEU A 211 14.14 7.88 8.44
CA LEU A 211 14.80 8.22 7.19
C LEU A 211 15.76 9.41 7.36
N LEU A 212 15.32 10.48 8.03
CA LEU A 212 16.12 11.70 8.23
C LEU A 212 17.29 11.51 9.22
N ALA A 213 17.26 10.46 10.04
CA ALA A 213 18.37 10.11 10.94
C ALA A 213 19.43 9.22 10.25
N MET A 214 19.17 8.75 9.03
CA MET A 214 20.13 7.92 8.29
C MET A 214 21.29 8.76 7.73
N ASP A 215 22.48 8.19 7.77
CA ASP A 215 23.60 8.72 6.98
C ASP A 215 23.33 8.43 5.49
N VAL A 216 22.97 9.48 4.75
CA VAL A 216 22.65 9.40 3.31
C VAL A 216 23.87 9.02 2.47
N GLY A 217 25.08 9.08 3.04
CA GLY A 217 26.30 8.55 2.42
C GLY A 217 26.32 7.02 2.32
N ASP A 218 25.56 6.32 3.16
CA ASP A 218 25.41 4.86 3.12
C ASP A 218 24.26 4.47 2.16
N SER A 219 24.61 4.32 0.88
CA SER A 219 23.67 3.97 -0.18
C SER A 219 22.91 2.67 0.11
N GLU A 220 23.47 1.68 0.81
CA GLU A 220 22.79 0.40 1.02
C GLU A 220 21.79 0.46 2.16
N LYS A 221 22.09 1.16 3.26
CA LYS A 221 21.07 1.41 4.30
C LYS A 221 19.87 2.17 3.74
N LEU A 222 20.13 3.19 2.93
CA LEU A 222 19.06 3.97 2.29
C LEU A 222 18.21 3.10 1.35
N LYS A 223 18.85 2.29 0.48
CA LYS A 223 18.13 1.34 -0.38
C LYS A 223 17.35 0.32 0.45
N ALA A 224 17.91 -0.22 1.52
CA ALA A 224 17.23 -1.19 2.38
C ALA A 224 15.96 -0.59 3.03
N PHE A 225 16.04 0.66 3.50
CA PHE A 225 14.87 1.39 3.99
C PHE A 225 13.79 1.50 2.91
N PHE A 226 14.13 1.99 1.71
CA PHE A 226 13.15 2.16 0.66
C PHE A 226 12.62 0.84 0.10
N ARG A 227 13.42 -0.25 0.06
CA ARG A 227 12.91 -1.58 -0.26
C ARG A 227 11.79 -1.97 0.70
N LYS A 228 11.99 -1.79 2.02
CA LYS A 228 10.95 -2.05 3.02
C LYS A 228 9.72 -1.16 2.77
N GLN A 229 9.90 0.15 2.62
CA GLN A 229 8.80 1.08 2.43
C GLN A 229 7.97 0.79 1.18
N PHE A 230 8.61 0.52 0.04
CA PHE A 230 7.87 0.22 -1.19
C PHE A 230 7.24 -1.18 -1.19
N LEU A 231 8.01 -2.21 -0.84
CA LEU A 231 7.54 -3.59 -0.93
C LEU A 231 6.45 -3.89 0.10
N ILE A 232 6.66 -3.45 1.35
CA ILE A 232 5.81 -3.79 2.49
C ILE A 232 4.75 -2.72 2.70
N ASP A 233 5.15 -1.49 3.01
CA ASP A 233 4.20 -0.42 3.33
C ASP A 233 3.44 0.06 2.10
N GLY A 234 4.09 0.10 0.94
CA GLY A 234 3.49 0.50 -0.34
C GLY A 234 2.86 -0.65 -1.14
N ASN A 235 2.82 -1.87 -0.58
CA ASN A 235 2.26 -3.07 -1.19
C ASN A 235 2.81 -3.39 -2.61
N TYR A 236 4.07 -3.08 -2.90
CA TYR A 236 4.68 -3.45 -4.18
C TYR A 236 5.04 -4.94 -4.24
N ILE A 237 4.98 -5.66 -3.11
CA ILE A 237 5.22 -7.11 -3.07
C ILE A 237 4.21 -7.89 -3.92
N ASP A 238 2.95 -7.47 -3.99
CA ASP A 238 1.94 -8.11 -4.85
C ASP A 238 2.29 -7.93 -6.33
N ILE A 239 2.86 -6.77 -6.72
CA ILE A 239 3.37 -6.54 -8.08
C ILE A 239 4.56 -7.45 -8.37
N ILE A 240 5.47 -7.64 -7.42
CA ILE A 240 6.59 -8.58 -7.57
C ILE A 240 6.08 -10.01 -7.75
N GLY A 241 5.04 -10.42 -7.02
CA GLY A 241 4.38 -11.71 -7.21
C GLY A 241 3.90 -11.89 -8.66
N ILE A 242 3.21 -10.90 -9.21
CA ILE A 242 2.75 -10.92 -10.62
C ILE A 242 3.94 -10.99 -11.60
N ILE A 243 5.04 -10.27 -11.32
CA ILE A 243 6.25 -10.36 -12.16
C ILE A 243 6.83 -11.78 -12.13
N GLN A 244 6.83 -12.45 -10.97
CA GLN A 244 7.30 -13.83 -10.85
C GLN A 244 6.39 -14.76 -11.65
N GLU A 245 5.07 -14.66 -11.50
CA GLU A 245 4.09 -15.46 -12.25
C GLU A 245 4.28 -15.31 -13.77
N LEU A 246 4.48 -14.08 -14.26
CA LEU A 246 4.77 -13.84 -15.67
C LEU A 246 6.11 -14.46 -16.09
N ASN A 247 7.14 -14.42 -15.25
CA ASN A 247 8.42 -15.06 -15.56
C ASN A 247 8.34 -16.59 -15.56
N ASP A 248 7.39 -17.18 -14.82
CA ASP A 248 7.14 -18.62 -14.80
C ASP A 248 6.26 -19.06 -15.98
N GLU A 249 5.36 -18.18 -16.44
CA GLU A 249 4.48 -18.41 -17.61
C GLU A 249 5.23 -18.23 -18.95
N TYR A 250 6.28 -17.40 -19.01
CA TYR A 250 7.02 -17.07 -20.24
C TYR A 250 8.53 -17.29 -20.09
N ASP A 251 9.11 -18.07 -21.01
CA ASP A 251 10.58 -18.25 -21.06
C ASP A 251 11.32 -16.91 -21.28
N TRP A 252 10.76 -16.06 -22.14
CA TRP A 252 11.21 -14.70 -22.45
C TRP A 252 10.07 -13.84 -23.01
N PHE A 253 10.25 -12.52 -22.99
CA PHE A 253 9.32 -11.55 -23.57
C PHE A 253 9.93 -10.89 -24.81
N GLU A 254 9.09 -10.52 -25.77
CA GLU A 254 9.51 -9.89 -27.03
C GLU A 254 10.11 -8.49 -26.84
N SER A 255 9.67 -7.75 -25.83
CA SER A 255 10.16 -6.41 -25.51
C SER A 255 9.76 -5.99 -24.10
N THR A 256 10.37 -4.91 -23.62
CA THR A 256 9.95 -4.26 -22.36
C THR A 256 8.50 -3.77 -22.41
N ASN A 257 8.05 -3.28 -23.57
CA ASN A 257 6.68 -2.78 -23.74
C ASN A 257 5.66 -3.92 -23.68
N PHE A 258 5.95 -5.05 -24.32
CA PHE A 258 5.12 -6.25 -24.24
C PHE A 258 4.99 -6.75 -22.81
N PHE A 259 6.11 -6.81 -22.07
CA PHE A 259 6.10 -7.15 -20.65
C PHE A 259 5.25 -6.17 -19.81
N VAL A 260 5.42 -4.86 -20.00
CA VAL A 260 4.63 -3.83 -19.30
C VAL A 260 3.14 -3.96 -19.59
N ASP A 261 2.77 -4.33 -20.81
CA ASP A 261 1.38 -4.54 -21.21
C ASP A 261 0.76 -5.75 -20.52
N LEU A 262 1.48 -6.86 -20.42
CA LEU A 262 1.05 -8.05 -19.67
C LEU A 262 0.94 -7.75 -18.18
N LEU A 263 1.94 -7.12 -17.59
CA LEU A 263 1.96 -6.75 -16.17
C LEU A 263 0.80 -5.81 -15.83
N SER A 264 0.54 -4.81 -16.67
CA SER A 264 -0.58 -3.89 -16.50
C SER A 264 -1.93 -4.62 -16.53
N LYS A 265 -2.11 -5.62 -17.40
CA LYS A 265 -3.34 -6.41 -17.46
C LYS A 265 -3.52 -7.25 -16.20
N LYS A 266 -2.47 -7.95 -15.76
CA LYS A 266 -2.50 -8.78 -14.54
C LYS A 266 -2.76 -7.94 -13.28
N ILE A 267 -2.18 -6.74 -13.15
CA ILE A 267 -2.48 -5.82 -12.04
C ILE A 267 -3.97 -5.46 -11.95
N LEU A 268 -4.62 -5.24 -13.10
CA LEU A 268 -6.07 -4.97 -13.15
C LEU A 268 -6.90 -6.22 -12.86
N GLN A 269 -6.49 -7.38 -13.36
CA GLN A 269 -7.14 -8.68 -13.08
C GLN A 269 -7.07 -9.03 -11.59
N GLU A 270 -5.91 -8.79 -10.97
CA GLU A 270 -5.66 -8.97 -9.54
C GLU A 270 -6.29 -7.88 -8.67
N LYS A 271 -7.01 -6.92 -9.27
CA LYS A 271 -7.72 -5.84 -8.59
C LYS A 271 -6.82 -4.98 -7.69
N LEU A 272 -5.56 -4.81 -8.10
CA LEU A 272 -4.61 -3.90 -7.47
C LEU A 272 -4.73 -2.48 -8.03
N ALA A 273 -5.56 -2.25 -9.03
CA ALA A 273 -5.91 -0.93 -9.52
C ALA A 273 -7.30 -0.97 -10.19
N THR A 274 -7.96 0.17 -10.24
CA THR A 274 -9.24 0.29 -10.96
C THR A 274 -9.01 0.36 -12.47
N GLN A 275 -10.02 -0.03 -13.26
CA GLN A 275 -9.98 0.04 -14.74
C GLN A 275 -9.74 1.47 -15.28
N ARG A 276 -10.02 2.50 -14.47
CA ARG A 276 -9.80 3.91 -14.81
C ARG A 276 -8.37 4.38 -14.56
N THR A 277 -7.53 3.55 -13.95
CA THR A 277 -6.16 3.90 -13.59
C THR A 277 -5.21 3.61 -14.76
N ASN A 278 -4.40 4.60 -15.14
CA ASN A 278 -3.34 4.41 -16.14
C ASN A 278 -2.14 3.68 -15.50
N VAL A 279 -2.28 2.38 -15.32
CA VAL A 279 -1.27 1.50 -14.71
C VAL A 279 0.01 1.49 -15.52
N LYS A 280 -0.05 1.48 -16.87
CA LYS A 280 1.15 1.53 -17.72
C LYS A 280 2.04 2.74 -17.42
N ARG A 281 1.45 3.91 -17.20
CA ARG A 281 2.21 5.12 -16.83
C ARG A 281 2.87 4.97 -15.46
N ASP A 282 2.22 4.34 -14.50
CA ASP A 282 2.80 4.07 -13.18
C ASP A 282 3.97 3.09 -13.30
N LEU A 283 3.81 2.04 -14.13
CA LEU A 283 4.83 1.00 -14.33
C LEU A 283 6.16 1.54 -14.85
N THR A 284 6.18 2.64 -15.62
CA THR A 284 7.43 3.30 -16.02
C THR A 284 8.28 3.71 -14.83
N ASP A 285 7.66 4.30 -13.80
CA ASP A 285 8.35 4.73 -12.59
C ASP A 285 8.59 3.53 -11.65
N ILE A 286 7.62 2.64 -11.49
CA ILE A 286 7.73 1.44 -10.63
C ILE A 286 8.90 0.55 -11.07
N ILE A 287 9.04 0.27 -12.37
CA ILE A 287 10.16 -0.52 -12.90
C ILE A 287 11.49 0.22 -12.70
N ARG A 288 11.51 1.56 -12.82
CA ARG A 288 12.71 2.36 -12.53
C ARG A 288 13.14 2.18 -11.08
N ILE A 289 12.24 2.37 -10.12
CA ILE A 289 12.58 2.27 -8.70
C ILE A 289 12.93 0.83 -8.30
N PHE A 290 12.28 -0.19 -8.88
CA PHE A 290 12.67 -1.58 -8.65
C PHE A 290 14.11 -1.88 -9.09
N LYS A 291 14.58 -1.28 -10.18
CA LYS A 291 15.99 -1.43 -10.60
C LYS A 291 16.94 -0.64 -9.68
N GLU A 292 16.59 0.59 -9.33
CA GLU A 292 17.39 1.45 -8.43
C GLU A 292 17.56 0.82 -7.05
N LEU A 293 16.51 0.16 -6.55
CA LEU A 293 16.50 -0.61 -5.32
C LEU A 293 17.02 -2.04 -5.50
N GLU A 294 17.44 -2.46 -6.69
CA GLU A 294 17.90 -3.82 -6.96
C GLU A 294 16.91 -4.90 -6.48
N ILE A 295 15.61 -4.64 -6.65
CA ILE A 295 14.52 -5.59 -6.44
C ILE A 295 14.39 -6.46 -7.69
N ILE A 296 14.60 -5.86 -8.86
CA ILE A 296 14.71 -6.56 -10.15
C ILE A 296 16.03 -6.22 -10.84
N SER A 297 16.47 -7.09 -11.75
CA SER A 297 17.62 -6.83 -12.60
C SER A 297 17.34 -5.74 -13.65
N SER A 298 18.38 -5.25 -14.32
CA SER A 298 18.21 -4.64 -15.65
C SER A 298 17.61 -5.65 -16.63
N TRP A 299 17.02 -5.16 -17.74
CA TRP A 299 16.48 -6.02 -18.79
C TRP A 299 17.59 -6.92 -19.36
N LYS A 300 17.48 -8.22 -19.13
CA LYS A 300 18.44 -9.20 -19.64
C LYS A 300 17.96 -9.68 -20.99
N ARG A 301 18.73 -9.40 -22.04
CA ARG A 301 18.41 -9.82 -23.39
C ARG A 301 18.81 -11.28 -23.62
N PHE A 302 17.93 -12.01 -24.27
CA PHE A 302 18.16 -13.34 -24.81
C PHE A 302 17.97 -13.22 -26.32
N ASN A 303 19.05 -13.42 -27.07
CA ASN A 303 19.15 -13.07 -28.49
C ASN A 303 18.94 -11.56 -28.75
N ASN A 304 18.95 -11.16 -30.03
CA ASN A 304 18.92 -9.75 -30.42
C ASN A 304 17.56 -9.04 -30.19
N LYS A 305 16.51 -9.74 -29.73
CA LYS A 305 15.15 -9.19 -29.60
C LYS A 305 14.51 -9.45 -28.23
N ASN A 306 14.67 -10.63 -27.65
CA ASN A 306 13.88 -11.02 -26.47
C ASN A 306 14.60 -10.68 -25.18
N GLY A 307 13.88 -10.68 -24.06
CA GLY A 307 14.49 -10.50 -22.74
C GLY A 307 13.53 -10.69 -21.57
N LYS A 308 14.04 -10.53 -20.34
CA LYS A 308 13.22 -10.49 -19.12
C LYS A 308 13.87 -9.71 -17.98
N TYR A 309 13.07 -9.40 -16.97
CA TYR A 309 13.52 -8.92 -15.67
C TYR A 309 13.60 -10.09 -14.69
N PHE A 310 14.72 -10.23 -13.99
CA PHE A 310 14.85 -11.23 -12.92
C PHE A 310 14.59 -10.59 -11.57
N ILE A 311 13.84 -11.29 -10.72
CA ILE A 311 13.62 -10.87 -9.33
C ILE A 311 14.87 -11.23 -8.51
N LEU A 312 15.38 -10.25 -7.78
CA LEU A 312 16.57 -10.40 -6.94
C LEU A 312 16.14 -10.75 -5.51
N TRP A 313 15.66 -11.99 -5.33
CA TRP A 313 15.05 -12.47 -4.08
C TRP A 313 15.89 -12.25 -2.81
N LYS A 314 17.23 -12.24 -2.92
CA LYS A 314 18.12 -11.92 -1.80
C LYS A 314 17.80 -10.58 -1.13
N ASN A 315 17.35 -9.59 -1.91
CA ASN A 315 17.04 -8.24 -1.44
C ASN A 315 15.59 -8.10 -0.95
N ILE A 316 14.79 -9.17 -1.06
CA ILE A 316 13.37 -9.22 -0.70
C ILE A 316 13.17 -10.12 0.53
N LEU A 317 13.73 -11.33 0.52
CA LEU A 317 13.53 -12.33 1.57
C LEU A 317 14.03 -11.85 2.93
N ASN A 318 15.09 -11.03 2.97
CA ASN A 318 15.60 -10.45 4.21
C ASN A 318 14.61 -9.46 4.87
N LEU A 319 13.63 -8.95 4.12
CA LEU A 319 12.63 -8.01 4.60
C LEU A 319 11.35 -8.72 5.06
N ILE A 320 11.04 -9.88 4.48
CA ILE A 320 9.80 -10.62 4.73
C ILE A 320 9.92 -11.54 5.96
N LYS A 321 11.13 -11.99 6.31
CA LYS A 321 11.38 -12.86 7.48
C LYS A 321 11.05 -12.24 8.85
N PHE A 322 10.64 -10.98 8.91
CA PHE A 322 10.30 -10.25 10.14
C PHE A 322 8.80 -9.93 10.27
N ARG A 323 7.93 -10.68 9.61
CA ARG A 323 6.47 -10.62 9.81
C ARG A 323 5.93 -11.90 10.42
#